data_AF-A0A2A4IQV2-F1
#
_entry.id   AF-A0A2A4IQV2-F1
#
_cell.length_a   1.000
_cell.length_b   1.000
_cell.length_c   1.000
_cell.angle_alpha   90.00
_cell.angle_beta   90.00
_cell.angle_gamma   90.00
#
_symmetry.space_group_name_H-M   'P 1'
#
loop_
_entity.id
_entity.type
_entity.pdbx_description
1 polymer ?
#
loop_
_entity_poly.entity_id
_entity_poly.type
_entity_poly.pdbx_seq_one_letter_code
_entity_poly.pdbx_strand_id
1 'polypeptide(L)'
;MEKELKEGYKEANYKSYVLTGDIYQLFFEKSLNVLKIGGIAGMITSNKWMQASYGAVTRDYFYRNANVNGVIDLGAGRFQGATVDTSIIIYSKNDGEIKINEPREFKAIKFYDDLSELKDIEFNNDIIVANKDKQWVIMNNLENSIFEKIIKNKPLKDWGIQINYGIKTGFNEAFFIDEETKNNLIEEDAKSGELIKPLLRGRDIKRYNCIFNSLYLISTFPALKLNIDNYPAIKKYLKSFGKRLEQSGEKGCRKKLIISGLKHKIQ
;
A
#
# COMPACT_ATOMS: atom_id res chain seq x y z
N MET A 1 -7.69 -7.59 -9.47
CA MET A 1 -7.34 -8.43 -10.65
C MET A 1 -7.45 -9.88 -10.24
N GLU A 2 -8.27 -10.64 -10.95
CA GLU A 2 -8.42 -12.08 -10.75
C GLU A 2 -7.11 -12.82 -11.02
N LYS A 3 -6.95 -14.00 -10.41
CA LYS A 3 -5.69 -14.75 -10.44
C LYS A 3 -5.29 -15.15 -11.86
N GLU A 4 -6.26 -15.55 -12.68
CA GLU A 4 -6.05 -15.97 -14.08
C GLU A 4 -5.53 -14.81 -14.95
N LEU A 5 -6.09 -13.61 -14.80
CA LEU A 5 -5.59 -12.42 -15.50
C LEU A 5 -4.13 -12.09 -15.12
N LYS A 6 -3.76 -12.28 -13.84
CA LYS A 6 -2.37 -12.05 -13.40
C LYS A 6 -1.39 -13.03 -14.02
N GLU A 7 -1.79 -14.27 -14.22
CA GLU A 7 -0.98 -15.31 -14.86
C GLU A 7 -0.80 -14.99 -16.36
N GLY A 8 -1.87 -14.63 -17.07
CA GLY A 8 -1.79 -14.21 -18.47
C GLY A 8 -0.88 -12.99 -18.71
N TYR A 9 -0.93 -11.97 -17.84
CA TYR A 9 -0.02 -10.81 -17.99
C TYR A 9 1.43 -11.12 -17.66
N LYS A 10 1.69 -12.11 -16.81
CA LYS A 10 3.06 -12.57 -16.52
C LYS A 10 3.68 -13.21 -17.76
N GLU A 11 2.90 -13.97 -18.52
CA GLU A 11 3.35 -14.64 -19.75
C GLU A 11 3.54 -13.67 -20.92
N ALA A 12 2.90 -12.50 -20.87
CA ALA A 12 3.00 -11.47 -21.91
C ALA A 12 4.34 -10.69 -21.91
N ASN A 13 5.27 -10.99 -20.99
CA ASN A 13 6.63 -10.46 -20.94
C ASN A 13 6.76 -8.92 -20.98
N TYR A 14 5.82 -8.20 -20.35
CA TYR A 14 5.91 -6.76 -20.16
C TYR A 14 7.10 -6.39 -19.25
N LYS A 15 7.89 -5.39 -19.65
CA LYS A 15 9.04 -4.88 -18.89
C LYS A 15 8.61 -4.16 -17.59
N SER A 16 7.42 -3.57 -17.56
CA SER A 16 6.85 -2.88 -16.40
C SER A 16 6.00 -3.78 -15.50
N TYR A 17 5.93 -5.10 -15.76
CA TYR A 17 5.10 -6.01 -14.97
C TYR A 17 5.71 -6.30 -13.59
N VAL A 18 4.88 -6.14 -12.56
CA VAL A 18 5.12 -6.67 -11.21
C VAL A 18 3.82 -7.22 -10.64
N LEU A 19 3.91 -8.33 -9.92
CA LEU A 19 2.73 -9.06 -9.40
C LEU A 19 1.83 -8.22 -8.48
N THR A 20 2.44 -7.29 -7.75
CA THR A 20 1.78 -6.37 -6.82
C THR A 20 1.38 -5.05 -7.47
N GLY A 21 1.70 -4.87 -8.75
CA GLY A 21 1.41 -3.65 -9.50
C GLY A 21 -0.04 -3.54 -9.95
N ASP A 22 -0.41 -2.30 -10.25
CA ASP A 22 -1.68 -2.00 -10.90
C ASP A 22 -1.61 -2.27 -12.41
N ILE A 23 -2.76 -2.64 -12.98
CA ILE A 23 -2.87 -2.99 -14.40
C ILE A 23 -2.56 -1.84 -15.35
N TYR A 24 -2.83 -0.59 -14.97
CA TYR A 24 -2.60 0.59 -15.82
C TYR A 24 -1.11 0.75 -16.21
N GLN A 25 -0.19 0.16 -15.44
CA GLN A 25 1.24 0.18 -15.76
C GLN A 25 1.56 -0.57 -17.06
N LEU A 26 0.78 -1.61 -17.37
CA LEU A 26 0.90 -2.35 -18.63
C LEU A 26 0.39 -1.51 -19.81
N PHE A 27 -0.60 -0.65 -19.57
CA PHE A 27 -1.10 0.28 -20.58
C PHE A 27 -0.08 1.38 -20.90
N PHE A 28 0.70 1.86 -19.92
CA PHE A 28 1.81 2.78 -20.17
C PHE A 28 2.87 2.18 -21.11
N GLU A 29 3.25 0.92 -20.87
CA GLU A 29 4.21 0.24 -21.74
C GLU A 29 3.62 -0.01 -23.12
N LYS A 30 2.38 -0.52 -23.18
CA LYS A 30 1.72 -0.84 -24.44
C LYS A 30 1.51 0.38 -25.31
N SER A 31 1.05 1.50 -24.74
CA SER A 31 0.86 2.75 -25.49
C SER A 31 2.18 3.25 -26.08
N LEU A 32 3.26 3.27 -25.28
CA LEU A 32 4.57 3.72 -25.74
C LEU A 32 5.10 2.84 -26.87
N ASN A 33 4.87 1.53 -26.80
CA ASN A 33 5.29 0.58 -27.82
C ASN A 33 4.56 0.82 -29.16
N VAL A 34 3.26 1.15 -29.13
CA VAL A 34 2.46 1.38 -30.35
C VAL A 34 2.57 2.80 -30.91
N LEU A 35 3.04 3.78 -30.11
CA LEU A 35 3.30 5.13 -30.59
C LEU A 35 4.35 5.13 -31.71
N LYS A 36 4.14 5.98 -32.71
CA LYS A 36 5.19 6.38 -33.66
C LYS A 36 6.15 7.36 -32.97
N ILE A 37 7.35 7.50 -33.51
CA ILE A 37 8.29 8.55 -33.11
C ILE A 37 7.60 9.91 -33.25
N GLY A 38 7.69 10.76 -32.23
CA GLY A 38 6.98 12.05 -32.15
C GLY A 38 5.50 11.97 -31.74
N GLY A 39 4.91 10.76 -31.66
CA GLY A 39 3.56 10.58 -31.15
C GLY A 39 3.49 10.81 -29.64
N ILE A 40 2.38 11.39 -29.16
CA ILE A 40 2.15 11.75 -27.76
C ILE A 40 1.00 10.90 -27.21
N ALA A 41 1.16 10.38 -26.00
CA ALA A 41 0.08 9.80 -25.20
C ALA A 41 -0.14 10.62 -23.93
N GLY A 42 -1.41 10.83 -23.59
CA GLY A 42 -1.86 11.34 -22.30
C GLY A 42 -2.69 10.28 -21.59
N MET A 43 -2.41 10.03 -20.32
CA MET A 43 -3.16 9.04 -19.53
C MET A 43 -3.51 9.58 -18.16
N ILE A 44 -4.76 9.33 -17.74
CA ILE A 44 -5.24 9.61 -16.39
C ILE A 44 -5.23 8.29 -15.62
N THR A 45 -4.43 8.22 -14.56
CA THR A 45 -4.25 7.00 -13.74
C THR A 45 -4.16 7.35 -12.27
N SER A 46 -4.07 6.35 -11.39
CA SER A 46 -3.62 6.63 -10.03
C SER A 46 -2.22 7.27 -10.06
N ASN A 47 -1.94 8.15 -9.10
CA ASN A 47 -0.61 8.75 -8.91
C ASN A 47 0.36 7.82 -8.15
N LYS A 48 -0.13 6.71 -7.57
CA LYS A 48 0.63 5.86 -6.63
C LYS A 48 1.91 5.27 -7.22
N TRP A 49 1.94 4.94 -8.51
CA TRP A 49 3.13 4.39 -9.17
C TRP A 49 4.34 5.34 -9.10
N MET A 50 4.13 6.64 -8.88
CA MET A 50 5.23 7.61 -8.75
C MET A 50 6.06 7.37 -7.47
N GLN A 51 5.45 6.89 -6.40
CA GLN A 51 6.13 6.71 -5.10
C GLN A 51 6.15 5.26 -4.62
N ALA A 52 5.14 4.46 -4.94
CA ALA A 52 5.07 3.08 -4.47
C ALA A 52 6.24 2.22 -4.98
N SER A 53 6.61 1.21 -4.20
CA SER A 53 7.69 0.29 -4.54
C SER A 53 7.40 -0.52 -5.81
N TYR A 54 6.14 -0.94 -6.00
CA TYR A 54 5.72 -1.62 -7.23
C TYR A 54 5.88 -0.73 -8.47
N GLY A 55 5.83 0.59 -8.32
CA GLY A 55 6.00 1.54 -9.43
C GLY A 55 7.45 1.73 -9.88
N ALA A 56 8.43 1.14 -9.19
CA ALA A 56 9.84 1.29 -9.53
C ALA A 56 10.15 0.83 -10.97
N VAL A 57 9.59 -0.31 -11.39
CA VAL A 57 9.76 -0.83 -12.76
C VAL A 57 9.14 0.09 -13.80
N THR A 58 8.01 0.73 -13.48
CA THR A 58 7.35 1.68 -14.38
C THR A 58 8.16 2.97 -14.52
N ARG A 59 8.71 3.49 -13.42
CA ARG A 59 9.59 4.67 -13.46
C ARG A 59 10.88 4.40 -14.23
N ASP A 60 11.51 3.24 -14.03
CA ASP A 60 12.68 2.83 -14.80
C ASP A 60 12.33 2.63 -16.29
N TYR A 61 11.17 2.06 -16.59
CA TYR A 61 10.69 1.93 -17.97
C TYR A 61 10.53 3.31 -18.65
N PHE A 62 9.87 4.27 -18.01
CA PHE A 62 9.77 5.64 -18.55
C PHE A 62 11.14 6.30 -18.70
N TYR A 63 12.00 6.21 -17.68
CA TYR A 63 13.35 6.75 -17.71
C TYR A 63 14.17 6.24 -18.91
N ARG A 64 14.01 4.95 -19.26
CA ARG A 64 14.75 4.26 -20.33
C ARG A 64 14.11 4.30 -21.72
N ASN A 65 12.83 4.62 -21.86
CA ASN A 65 12.13 4.43 -23.15
C ASN A 65 11.29 5.63 -23.59
N ALA A 66 10.96 6.57 -22.71
CA ALA A 66 10.04 7.65 -23.02
C ALA A 66 10.66 9.04 -22.85
N ASN A 67 10.08 10.02 -23.52
CA ASN A 67 10.22 11.43 -23.17
C ASN A 67 8.99 11.81 -22.34
N VAL A 68 9.17 12.04 -21.04
CA VAL A 68 8.07 12.50 -20.17
C VAL A 68 7.89 13.99 -20.42
N ASN A 69 6.79 14.36 -21.07
CA ASN A 69 6.51 15.75 -21.43
C ASN A 69 5.93 16.52 -20.24
N GLY A 70 5.21 15.84 -19.35
CA GLY A 70 4.77 16.41 -18.09
C GLY A 70 3.96 15.46 -17.22
N VAL A 71 3.90 15.76 -15.93
CA VAL A 71 3.04 15.06 -14.97
C VAL A 71 2.21 16.06 -14.18
N ILE A 72 0.91 15.83 -14.07
CA ILE A 72 0.00 16.62 -13.25
C ILE A 72 -0.53 15.71 -12.14
N ASP A 73 -0.12 15.93 -10.89
CA ASP A 73 -0.68 15.23 -9.73
C ASP A 73 -1.95 15.97 -9.29
N LEU A 74 -3.11 15.36 -9.53
CA LEU A 74 -4.39 15.94 -9.18
C LEU A 74 -4.78 15.64 -7.73
N GLY A 75 -4.16 14.66 -7.08
CA GLY A 75 -4.56 14.22 -5.74
C GLY A 75 -5.91 13.51 -5.70
N ALA A 76 -6.51 13.43 -4.51
CA ALA A 76 -7.74 12.70 -4.22
C ALA A 76 -9.01 13.45 -4.66
N GLY A 77 -10.14 12.73 -4.73
CA GLY A 77 -11.48 13.34 -4.82
C GLY A 77 -11.85 13.93 -6.19
N ARG A 78 -11.13 13.57 -7.25
CA ARG A 78 -11.34 14.13 -8.61
C ARG A 78 -12.40 13.42 -9.43
N PHE A 79 -12.68 12.16 -9.12
CA PHE A 79 -13.69 11.36 -9.82
C PHE A 79 -14.77 10.91 -8.83
N GLN A 80 -16.03 11.16 -9.17
CA GLN A 80 -17.15 10.67 -8.38
C GLN A 80 -17.12 9.13 -8.33
N GLY A 81 -17.16 8.56 -7.12
CA GLY A 81 -17.11 7.12 -6.93
C GLY A 81 -15.70 6.50 -6.86
N ALA A 82 -14.63 7.28 -7.02
CA ALA A 82 -13.26 6.81 -6.83
C ALA A 82 -12.54 7.59 -5.73
N THR A 83 -12.08 6.89 -4.70
CA THR A 83 -11.28 7.47 -3.61
C THR A 83 -9.77 7.46 -3.91
N VAL A 84 -9.40 7.32 -5.18
CA VAL A 84 -8.00 7.10 -5.58
C VAL A 84 -7.38 8.42 -6.00
N ASP A 85 -6.23 8.72 -5.41
CA ASP A 85 -5.39 9.84 -5.81
C ASP A 85 -4.96 9.66 -7.27
N THR A 86 -5.18 10.69 -8.07
CA THR A 86 -5.12 10.62 -9.54
C THR A 86 -4.02 11.54 -10.08
N SER A 87 -3.37 11.12 -11.16
CA SER A 87 -2.42 11.92 -11.94
C SER A 87 -2.74 11.85 -13.42
N ILE A 88 -2.36 12.89 -14.15
CA ILE A 88 -2.23 12.89 -15.62
C ILE A 88 -0.75 12.79 -15.95
N ILE A 89 -0.37 11.85 -16.80
CA ILE A 89 0.98 11.80 -17.37
C ILE A 89 0.91 11.97 -18.88
N ILE A 90 1.78 12.81 -19.42
CA ILE A 90 1.94 13.07 -20.84
C ILE A 90 3.35 12.65 -21.23
N TYR A 91 3.46 11.79 -22.23
CA TYR A 91 4.74 11.23 -22.67
C TYR A 91 4.72 10.90 -24.15
N SER A 92 5.91 10.93 -24.76
CA SER A 92 6.12 10.55 -26.14
C SER A 92 7.18 9.45 -26.25
N LYS A 93 7.13 8.73 -27.38
CA LYS A 93 8.17 7.77 -27.73
C LYS A 93 9.46 8.50 -28.01
N ASN A 94 10.56 8.08 -27.38
CA ASN A 94 11.83 8.74 -27.60
C ASN A 94 12.33 8.52 -29.04
N ASP A 95 12.85 9.59 -29.63
CA ASP A 95 13.41 9.70 -30.97
C ASP A 95 14.94 9.63 -31.00
N GLY A 96 15.61 9.76 -29.85
CA GLY A 96 17.08 9.78 -29.72
C GLY A 96 17.68 8.77 -28.75
N GLU A 97 19.02 8.80 -28.63
CA GLU A 97 19.76 7.99 -27.64
C GLU A 97 19.42 8.45 -26.21
N ILE A 98 18.91 7.54 -25.40
CA ILE A 98 18.74 7.79 -23.96
C ILE A 98 20.08 7.54 -23.29
N LYS A 99 20.68 8.61 -22.77
CA LYS A 99 21.83 8.52 -21.88
C LYS A 99 21.39 7.93 -20.54
N ILE A 100 21.52 6.63 -20.42
CA ILE A 100 21.29 5.90 -19.18
C ILE A 100 22.38 6.37 -18.19
N ASN A 101 21.96 6.75 -16.97
CA ASN A 101 22.78 7.26 -15.85
C ASN A 101 22.92 8.78 -15.70
N GLU A 102 22.26 9.59 -16.54
CA GLU A 102 22.13 11.03 -16.31
C GLU A 102 20.74 11.35 -15.72
N PRO A 103 20.64 12.31 -14.77
CA PRO A 103 19.34 12.79 -14.31
C PRO A 103 18.53 13.36 -15.48
N ARG A 104 17.23 13.04 -15.53
CA ARG A 104 16.33 13.56 -16.55
C ARG A 104 15.30 14.47 -15.91
N GLU A 105 15.21 15.68 -16.43
CA GLU A 105 14.25 16.67 -15.96
C GLU A 105 12.98 16.60 -16.79
N PHE A 106 11.84 16.63 -16.12
CA PHE A 106 10.55 16.85 -16.76
C PHE A 106 9.69 17.76 -15.89
N LYS A 107 8.78 18.46 -16.53
CA LYS A 107 7.88 19.39 -15.86
C LYS A 107 6.82 18.63 -15.06
N ALA A 108 6.53 19.07 -13.84
CA ALA A 108 5.41 18.52 -13.10
C ALA A 108 4.73 19.55 -12.21
N ILE A 109 3.42 19.41 -12.03
CA ILE A 109 2.63 20.26 -11.15
C ILE A 109 1.81 19.37 -10.23
N LYS A 110 1.60 19.83 -9.00
CA LYS A 110 0.69 19.20 -8.05
C LYS A 110 -0.42 20.17 -7.66
N PHE A 111 -1.65 19.69 -7.76
CA PHE A 111 -2.86 20.42 -7.42
C PHE A 111 -3.25 20.17 -5.97
N TYR A 112 -3.43 21.26 -5.24
CA TYR A 112 -3.93 21.26 -3.86
C TYR A 112 -5.40 21.65 -3.79
N ASP A 113 -5.83 22.52 -4.71
CA ASP A 113 -7.14 23.17 -4.67
C ASP A 113 -8.09 22.63 -5.76
N ASP A 114 -9.15 23.39 -6.08
CA ASP A 114 -10.13 22.99 -7.09
C ASP A 114 -9.51 22.90 -8.51
N LEU A 115 -10.27 22.32 -9.44
CA LEU A 115 -9.80 22.12 -10.82
C LEU A 115 -10.06 23.33 -11.74
N SER A 116 -10.54 24.46 -11.23
CA SER A 116 -10.85 25.65 -12.05
C SER A 116 -9.62 26.18 -12.77
N GLU A 117 -8.45 26.06 -12.14
CA GLU A 117 -7.15 26.43 -12.69
C GLU A 117 -6.61 25.44 -13.74
N LEU A 118 -7.27 24.28 -13.97
CA LEU A 118 -6.81 23.32 -14.99
C LEU A 118 -6.81 23.90 -16.41
N LYS A 119 -7.72 24.84 -16.71
CA LYS A 119 -7.94 25.34 -18.08
C LYS A 119 -6.75 26.13 -18.63
N ASP A 120 -6.03 26.81 -17.75
CA ASP A 120 -4.93 27.71 -18.10
C ASP A 120 -3.61 27.21 -17.50
N ILE A 121 -3.46 25.88 -17.35
CA ILE A 121 -2.21 25.30 -16.85
C ILE A 121 -1.08 25.60 -17.82
N GLU A 122 -0.12 26.34 -17.30
CA GLU A 122 1.24 26.35 -17.80
C GLU A 122 2.12 25.60 -16.83
N PHE A 123 2.91 24.65 -17.36
CA PHE A 123 3.98 24.07 -16.58
C PHE A 123 5.01 25.15 -16.24
N ASN A 124 4.91 25.68 -15.02
CA ASN A 124 5.88 26.57 -14.37
C ASN A 124 7.29 25.94 -14.31
N ASN A 125 8.22 26.61 -13.64
CA ASN A 125 9.59 26.10 -13.40
C ASN A 125 9.66 24.91 -12.42
N ASP A 126 8.53 24.30 -12.07
CA ASP A 126 8.48 23.11 -11.22
C ASP A 126 8.98 21.90 -12.02
N ILE A 127 10.23 21.54 -11.76
CA ILE A 127 10.97 20.49 -12.45
C ILE A 127 11.14 19.29 -11.51
N ILE A 128 10.85 18.10 -12.03
CA ILE A 128 11.16 16.83 -11.39
C ILE A 128 12.41 16.25 -12.02
N VAL A 129 13.37 15.93 -11.17
CA VAL A 129 14.57 15.21 -11.55
C VAL A 129 14.31 13.71 -11.44
N ALA A 130 13.88 13.09 -12.54
CA ALA A 130 13.85 11.65 -12.68
C ALA A 130 15.29 11.10 -12.62
N ASN A 131 15.52 10.19 -11.69
CA ASN A 131 16.73 9.39 -11.63
C ASN A 131 16.34 7.91 -11.64
N LYS A 132 17.28 7.07 -12.09
CA LYS A 132 17.17 5.62 -11.92
C LYS A 132 16.89 5.29 -10.45
N ASP A 133 15.89 4.44 -10.21
CA ASP A 133 15.51 3.92 -8.90
C ASP A 133 14.97 4.95 -7.87
N LYS A 134 14.73 6.21 -8.25
CA LYS A 134 14.11 7.20 -7.35
C LYS A 134 12.59 7.27 -7.51
N GLN A 135 11.92 7.61 -6.42
CA GLN A 135 10.51 8.00 -6.43
C GLN A 135 10.36 9.36 -7.12
N TRP A 136 9.25 9.57 -7.81
CA TRP A 136 8.89 10.86 -8.37
C TRP A 136 8.00 11.56 -7.35
N VAL A 137 8.60 12.45 -6.57
CA VAL A 137 7.90 13.22 -5.54
C VAL A 137 7.72 14.62 -6.08
N ILE A 138 6.47 14.99 -6.37
CA ILE A 138 6.15 16.31 -6.90
C ILE A 138 5.92 17.27 -5.73
N MET A 139 6.78 18.28 -5.65
CA MET A 139 6.80 19.30 -4.62
C MET A 139 7.02 20.66 -5.27
N ASN A 140 6.31 21.68 -4.80
CA ASN A 140 6.60 23.05 -5.17
C ASN A 140 7.84 23.58 -4.42
N ASN A 141 8.29 24.80 -4.76
CA ASN A 141 9.47 25.41 -4.15
C ASN A 141 9.40 25.52 -2.62
N LEU A 142 8.23 25.84 -2.06
CA LEU A 142 8.04 25.92 -0.61
C LEU A 142 8.21 24.55 0.05
N GLU A 143 7.55 23.53 -0.50
CA GLU A 143 7.62 22.15 -0.02
C GLU A 143 9.05 21.59 -0.11
N ASN A 144 9.74 21.83 -1.23
CA ASN A 144 11.15 21.47 -1.39
C ASN A 144 12.02 22.15 -0.31
N SER A 145 11.83 23.44 -0.06
CA SER A 145 12.60 24.16 0.96
C SER A 145 12.39 23.60 2.38
N ILE A 146 11.19 23.10 2.67
CA ILE A 146 10.86 22.46 3.95
C ILE A 146 11.48 21.05 3.99
N PHE A 147 11.33 20.28 2.91
CA PHE A 147 11.86 18.95 2.79
C PHE A 147 13.39 18.93 2.95
N GLU A 148 14.11 19.86 2.31
CA GLU A 148 15.55 20.03 2.45
C GLU A 148 15.99 20.32 3.90
N LYS A 149 15.19 21.07 4.66
CA LYS A 149 15.45 21.30 6.09
C LYS A 149 15.24 20.02 6.91
N ILE A 150 14.23 19.22 6.56
CA ILE A 150 13.91 17.97 7.27
C ILE A 150 15.00 16.92 7.03
N ILE A 151 15.42 16.68 5.77
CA ILE A 151 16.35 15.59 5.41
C ILE A 151 17.77 15.78 5.96
N LYS A 152 18.14 17.00 6.39
CA LYS A 152 19.41 17.26 7.10
C LYS A 152 19.46 16.60 8.48
N ASN A 153 18.31 16.19 9.01
CA ASN A 153 18.22 15.52 10.31
C ASN A 153 18.34 14.00 10.16
N LYS A 154 18.62 13.34 11.28
CA LYS A 154 18.75 11.88 11.35
C LYS A 154 17.43 11.20 10.95
N PRO A 155 17.40 10.34 9.91
CA PRO A 155 16.20 9.61 9.51
C PRO A 155 15.67 8.71 10.63
N LEU A 156 14.35 8.61 10.77
CA LEU A 156 13.70 7.83 11.84
C LEU A 156 14.18 6.38 11.93
N LYS A 157 14.47 5.75 10.80
CA LYS A 157 15.01 4.38 10.72
C LYS A 157 16.36 4.21 11.44
N ASP A 158 17.13 5.28 11.59
CA ASP A 158 18.48 5.25 12.18
C ASP A 158 18.44 5.56 13.68
N TRP A 159 17.28 5.83 14.26
CA TRP A 159 17.13 6.20 15.68
C TRP A 159 17.31 5.03 16.66
N GLY A 160 17.71 3.85 16.18
CA GLY A 160 17.82 2.65 17.01
C GLY A 160 16.46 2.13 17.49
N ILE A 161 15.37 2.54 16.83
CA ILE A 161 14.01 2.06 17.11
C ILE A 161 13.65 0.94 16.16
N GLN A 162 12.83 -0.01 16.63
CA GLN A 162 12.29 -1.06 15.78
C GLN A 162 10.88 -0.66 15.31
N ILE A 163 10.73 -0.44 14.01
CA ILE A 163 9.44 -0.12 13.39
C ILE A 163 8.75 -1.44 13.01
N ASN A 164 7.65 -1.74 13.69
CA ASN A 164 6.86 -2.96 13.47
C ASN A 164 5.45 -2.63 12.99
N TYR A 165 4.78 -3.62 12.39
CA TYR A 165 3.37 -3.52 12.05
C TYR A 165 2.50 -4.01 13.22
N GLY A 166 1.27 -3.51 13.29
CA GLY A 166 0.26 -4.03 14.21
C GLY A 166 -0.10 -5.50 13.94
N ILE A 167 -0.80 -6.10 14.90
CA ILE A 167 -1.23 -7.50 14.84
C ILE A 167 -2.21 -7.72 13.68
N LYS A 168 -1.91 -8.72 12.85
CA LYS A 168 -2.82 -9.21 11.81
C LYS A 168 -3.42 -10.54 12.29
N THR A 169 -4.73 -10.57 12.54
CA THR A 169 -5.42 -11.79 13.01
C THR A 169 -5.91 -12.67 11.85
N GLY A 170 -6.14 -12.04 10.69
CA GLY A 170 -6.70 -12.68 9.49
C GLY A 170 -8.21 -12.92 9.57
N PHE A 171 -8.81 -12.73 10.74
CA PHE A 171 -10.25 -12.87 10.96
C PHE A 171 -10.70 -12.11 12.23
N ASN A 172 -10.89 -10.80 12.11
CA ASN A 172 -11.14 -9.94 13.28
C ASN A 172 -12.35 -10.37 14.12
N GLU A 173 -13.43 -10.86 13.51
CA GLU A 173 -14.67 -11.28 14.20
C GLU A 173 -14.44 -12.34 15.28
N ALA A 174 -13.46 -13.22 15.09
CA ALA A 174 -13.16 -14.28 16.06
C ALA A 174 -12.15 -13.88 17.15
N PHE A 175 -11.39 -12.80 16.93
CA PHE A 175 -10.30 -12.43 17.84
C PHE A 175 -10.54 -11.11 18.55
N PHE A 176 -11.40 -10.23 18.02
CA PHE A 176 -11.74 -8.96 18.62
C PHE A 176 -13.07 -9.12 19.33
N ILE A 177 -13.05 -9.06 20.65
CA ILE A 177 -14.22 -9.28 21.50
C ILE A 177 -14.55 -8.01 22.29
N ASP A 178 -15.83 -7.85 22.62
CA ASP A 178 -16.31 -6.80 23.52
C ASP A 178 -16.13 -7.20 24.99
N GLU A 179 -16.53 -6.28 25.87
CA GLU A 179 -16.46 -6.45 27.32
C GLU A 179 -17.35 -7.58 27.83
N GLU A 180 -18.56 -7.73 27.29
CA GLU A 180 -19.50 -8.78 27.66
C GLU A 180 -18.92 -10.17 27.34
N THR A 181 -18.45 -10.36 26.11
CA THR A 181 -17.83 -11.63 25.68
C THR A 181 -16.58 -11.94 26.50
N LYS A 182 -15.76 -10.92 26.80
CA LYS A 182 -14.61 -11.09 27.71
C LYS A 182 -15.04 -11.62 29.07
N ASN A 183 -16.05 -11.00 29.70
CA ASN A 183 -16.48 -11.37 31.04
C ASN A 183 -17.04 -12.80 31.05
N ASN A 184 -17.87 -13.16 30.07
CA ASN A 184 -18.41 -14.51 29.92
C ASN A 184 -17.30 -15.57 29.79
N LEU A 185 -16.24 -15.29 29.03
CA LEU A 185 -15.11 -16.21 28.86
C LEU A 185 -14.28 -16.39 30.13
N ILE A 186 -14.14 -15.33 30.94
CA ILE A 186 -13.41 -15.36 32.21
C ILE A 186 -14.25 -16.04 33.30
N GLU A 187 -15.57 -15.87 33.28
CA GLU A 187 -16.50 -16.57 34.18
C GLU A 187 -16.53 -18.08 33.90
N GLU A 188 -16.54 -18.50 32.62
CA GLU A 188 -16.48 -19.92 32.24
C GLU A 188 -15.11 -20.54 32.56
N ASP A 189 -14.02 -19.78 32.38
CA ASP A 189 -12.66 -20.20 32.70
C ASP A 189 -11.79 -19.00 33.07
N ALA A 190 -11.45 -18.86 34.35
CA ALA A 190 -10.67 -17.74 34.86
C ALA A 190 -9.30 -17.58 34.17
N LYS A 191 -8.72 -18.67 33.65
CA LYS A 191 -7.44 -18.62 32.90
C LYS A 191 -7.57 -17.88 31.57
N SER A 192 -8.77 -17.76 31.01
CA SER A 192 -9.03 -16.98 29.78
C SER A 192 -8.49 -15.54 29.89
N GLY A 193 -8.51 -14.95 31.09
CA GLY A 193 -7.99 -13.60 31.34
C GLY A 193 -6.49 -13.44 31.02
N GLU A 194 -5.71 -14.51 31.05
CA GLU A 194 -4.29 -14.48 30.66
C GLU A 194 -4.11 -14.17 29.17
N LEU A 195 -5.03 -14.65 28.33
CA LEU A 195 -4.98 -14.51 26.87
C LEU A 195 -5.77 -13.31 26.35
N ILE A 196 -6.65 -12.71 27.14
CA ILE A 196 -7.44 -11.55 26.74
C ILE A 196 -6.65 -10.27 27.07
N LYS A 197 -6.34 -9.45 26.06
CA LYS A 197 -5.62 -8.18 26.23
C LYS A 197 -6.42 -7.01 25.66
N PRO A 198 -6.34 -5.80 26.26
CA PRO A 198 -6.95 -4.61 25.68
C PRO A 198 -6.45 -4.37 24.24
N LEU A 199 -7.36 -3.94 23.35
CA LEU A 199 -7.08 -3.74 21.94
C LEU A 199 -7.30 -2.28 21.52
N LEU A 200 -6.27 -1.69 20.91
CA LEU A 200 -6.39 -0.44 20.16
C LEU A 200 -6.30 -0.72 18.67
N ARG A 201 -7.21 -0.15 17.88
CA ARG A 201 -7.17 -0.18 16.42
C ARG A 201 -6.72 1.18 15.89
N GLY A 202 -6.34 1.23 14.61
CA GLY A 202 -5.95 2.50 13.97
C GLY A 202 -6.98 3.62 14.11
N ARG A 203 -8.29 3.29 14.12
CA ARG A 203 -9.36 4.29 14.30
C ARG A 203 -9.47 4.85 15.72
N ASP A 204 -8.95 4.11 16.69
CA ASP A 204 -8.98 4.43 18.12
C ASP A 204 -7.79 5.35 18.52
N ILE A 205 -6.75 5.42 17.68
CA ILE A 205 -5.61 6.33 17.87
C ILE A 205 -5.90 7.67 17.18
N LYS A 206 -5.85 8.76 17.95
CA LYS A 206 -6.04 10.13 17.50
C LYS A 206 -4.78 10.95 17.73
N ARG A 207 -4.75 12.16 17.17
CA ARG A 207 -3.67 13.10 17.41
C ARG A 207 -3.56 13.37 18.91
N TYR A 208 -2.42 13.00 19.49
CA TYR A 208 -2.09 13.14 20.92
C TYR A 208 -3.03 12.41 21.90
N ASN A 209 -3.87 11.48 21.44
CA ASN A 209 -4.82 10.77 22.32
C ASN A 209 -5.14 9.35 21.83
N CYS A 210 -5.50 8.44 22.74
CA CYS A 210 -6.02 7.11 22.45
C CYS A 210 -7.38 6.92 23.10
N ILE A 211 -8.36 6.45 22.34
CA ILE A 211 -9.73 6.20 22.80
C ILE A 211 -9.88 4.70 23.06
N PHE A 212 -10.01 4.31 24.33
CA PHE A 212 -10.24 2.91 24.70
C PHE A 212 -11.74 2.59 24.61
N ASN A 213 -12.13 1.78 23.64
CA ASN A 213 -13.53 1.44 23.34
C ASN A 213 -13.97 0.11 23.97
N SER A 214 -13.47 -0.23 25.17
CA SER A 214 -13.70 -1.53 25.84
C SER A 214 -13.61 -2.74 24.90
N LEU A 215 -12.62 -2.71 24.00
CA LEU A 215 -12.39 -3.77 23.02
C LEU A 215 -11.16 -4.57 23.43
N TYR A 216 -11.24 -5.88 23.23
CA TYR A 216 -10.23 -6.81 23.67
C TYR A 216 -9.82 -7.75 22.54
N LEU A 217 -8.62 -8.30 22.66
CA LEU A 217 -8.00 -9.22 21.73
C LEU A 217 -7.76 -10.56 22.43
N ILE A 218 -8.23 -11.65 21.83
CA ILE A 218 -7.83 -13.00 22.23
C ILE A 218 -6.47 -13.31 21.60
N SER A 219 -5.43 -13.39 22.43
CA SER A 219 -4.03 -13.54 22.00
C SER A 219 -3.57 -15.00 21.90
N THR A 220 -4.11 -15.76 20.94
CA THR A 220 -3.65 -17.13 20.65
C THR A 220 -2.57 -17.19 19.57
N PHE A 221 -1.61 -16.26 19.59
CA PHE A 221 -0.60 -16.17 18.52
C PHE A 221 0.39 -17.33 18.58
N PRO A 222 0.77 -17.95 17.44
CA PRO A 222 1.74 -19.05 17.42
C PRO A 222 3.07 -18.74 18.10
N ALA A 223 3.50 -17.47 18.07
CA ALA A 223 4.73 -16.99 18.71
C ALA A 223 4.75 -17.24 20.23
N LEU A 224 3.59 -17.32 20.87
CA LEU A 224 3.46 -17.55 22.31
C LEU A 224 3.62 -19.03 22.70
N LYS A 225 3.68 -19.95 21.73
CA LYS A 225 3.82 -21.41 21.95
C LYS A 225 2.85 -21.96 23.01
N LEU A 226 1.62 -21.45 23.00
CA LEU A 226 0.59 -21.80 23.95
C LEU A 226 -0.02 -23.18 23.63
N ASN A 227 -0.36 -23.94 24.67
CA ASN A 227 -1.27 -25.08 24.53
C ASN A 227 -2.70 -24.59 24.74
N ILE A 228 -3.51 -24.57 23.68
CA ILE A 228 -4.91 -24.11 23.73
C ILE A 228 -5.80 -25.00 24.60
N ASP A 229 -5.39 -26.24 24.86
CA ASP A 229 -6.12 -27.18 25.71
C ASP A 229 -6.16 -26.74 27.17
N ASN A 230 -5.22 -25.88 27.58
CA ASN A 230 -5.19 -25.28 28.92
C ASN A 230 -6.24 -24.17 29.10
N TYR A 231 -6.93 -23.75 28.03
CA TYR A 231 -7.90 -22.66 28.01
C TYR A 231 -9.22 -23.13 27.35
N PRO A 232 -9.98 -24.04 28.00
CA PRO A 232 -11.16 -24.68 27.43
C PRO A 232 -12.24 -23.70 26.94
N ALA A 233 -12.52 -22.60 27.66
CA ALA A 233 -13.53 -21.63 27.25
C ALA A 233 -13.13 -20.91 25.94
N ILE A 234 -11.88 -20.43 25.86
CA ILE A 234 -11.32 -19.84 24.63
C ILE A 234 -11.32 -20.85 23.48
N LYS A 235 -10.92 -22.11 23.75
CA LYS A 235 -10.91 -23.18 22.74
C LYS A 235 -12.32 -23.41 22.18
N LYS A 236 -13.33 -23.51 23.04
CA LYS A 236 -14.73 -23.70 22.67
C LYS A 236 -15.26 -22.51 21.86
N TYR A 237 -15.00 -21.29 22.33
CA TYR A 237 -15.37 -20.05 21.63
C TYR A 237 -14.78 -19.98 20.23
N LEU A 238 -13.46 -20.19 20.07
CA LEU A 238 -12.81 -20.14 18.76
C LEU A 238 -13.30 -21.27 17.83
N LYS A 239 -13.62 -22.45 18.37
CA LYS A 239 -14.20 -23.56 17.61
C LYS A 239 -15.59 -23.24 17.05
N SER A 240 -16.36 -22.35 17.68
CA SER A 240 -17.70 -21.97 17.20
C SER A 240 -17.69 -21.34 15.80
N PHE A 241 -16.56 -20.76 15.38
CA PHE A 241 -16.38 -20.16 14.05
C PHE A 241 -16.07 -21.18 12.95
N GLY A 242 -15.86 -22.45 13.29
CA GLY A 242 -15.67 -23.56 12.35
C GLY A 242 -14.54 -23.32 11.34
N LYS A 243 -14.79 -23.72 10.08
CA LYS A 243 -13.82 -23.64 8.97
C LYS A 243 -13.28 -22.22 8.71
N ARG A 244 -14.01 -21.16 9.09
CA ARG A 244 -13.55 -19.77 8.91
C ARG A 244 -12.26 -19.46 9.67
N LEU A 245 -12.03 -20.15 10.78
CA LEU A 245 -10.81 -20.01 11.59
C LEU A 245 -9.60 -20.75 10.99
N GLU A 246 -9.80 -21.64 10.03
CA GLU A 246 -8.72 -22.41 9.41
C GLU A 246 -7.83 -21.50 8.54
N GLN A 247 -6.52 -21.68 8.63
CA GLN A 247 -5.55 -20.99 7.76
C GLN A 247 -5.20 -21.85 6.54
N SER A 248 -6.21 -22.38 5.86
CA SER A 248 -6.02 -23.13 4.61
C SER A 248 -5.79 -22.19 3.42
N GLY A 249 -6.38 -20.99 3.45
CA GLY A 249 -6.41 -20.06 2.33
C GLY A 249 -7.48 -20.41 1.27
N GLU A 250 -8.31 -21.40 1.54
CA GLU A 250 -9.44 -21.80 0.69
C GLU A 250 -10.63 -20.82 0.81
N LYS A 251 -11.57 -20.89 -0.13
CA LYS A 251 -12.78 -20.05 -0.14
C LYS A 251 -13.58 -20.31 1.14
N GLY A 252 -13.75 -19.27 1.96
CA GLY A 252 -14.45 -19.37 3.26
C GLY A 252 -13.54 -19.59 4.47
N CYS A 253 -12.22 -19.71 4.29
CA CYS A 253 -11.22 -19.82 5.35
C CYS A 253 -10.42 -18.51 5.49
N ARG A 254 -9.77 -18.27 6.64
CA ARG A 254 -8.94 -17.08 6.79
C ARG A 254 -7.65 -17.19 5.97
N LYS A 255 -7.22 -16.06 5.40
CA LYS A 255 -5.99 -16.00 4.59
C LYS A 255 -4.78 -16.48 5.42
N LYS A 256 -3.90 -17.28 4.80
CA LYS A 256 -2.57 -17.55 5.35
C LYS A 256 -1.83 -16.22 5.47
N LEU A 257 -1.68 -15.73 6.70
CA LEU A 257 -0.82 -14.59 6.96
C LEU A 257 0.62 -15.10 6.92
N ILE A 258 1.43 -14.53 6.02
CA ILE A 258 2.86 -14.79 5.93
C ILE A 258 3.52 -14.10 7.13
N ILE A 259 3.37 -14.70 8.29
CA ILE A 259 4.21 -14.53 9.46
C ILE A 259 4.48 -15.97 9.90
N SER A 260 5.74 -16.38 9.76
CA SER A 260 6.25 -17.73 9.98
C SER A 260 5.72 -18.36 11.28
N GLY A 261 5.25 -19.61 11.20
CA GLY A 261 5.02 -20.44 12.40
C GLY A 261 3.77 -21.34 12.40
N LEU A 262 2.97 -21.35 11.35
CA LEU A 262 1.79 -22.24 11.26
C LEU A 262 2.15 -23.62 10.72
N LYS A 263 2.89 -24.36 11.53
CA LYS A 263 2.86 -25.81 11.53
C LYS A 263 2.51 -26.25 12.94
N HIS A 264 1.24 -26.17 13.34
CA HIS A 264 0.64 -27.21 14.18
C HIS A 264 -0.88 -27.14 14.06
N LYS A 265 -1.43 -28.34 13.87
CA LYS A 265 -2.82 -28.65 13.58
C LYS A 265 -3.72 -28.22 14.73
N ILE A 266 -4.78 -27.49 14.41
CA ILE A 266 -6.04 -27.66 15.11
C ILE A 266 -6.77 -28.73 14.28
N GLN A 267 -6.64 -29.99 14.71
CA GLN A 267 -7.60 -31.05 14.37
C GLN A 267 -8.57 -31.15 15.55
#